data_AF-A0A7Y5EYY5-F1
#
_entry.id   AF-A0A7Y5EYY5-F1
#
_cell.length_a   1.000
_cell.length_b   1.000
_cell.length_c   1.000
_cell.angle_alpha   90.00
_cell.angle_beta   90.00
_cell.angle_gamma   90.00
#
_symmetry.space_group_name_H-M   'P 1'
#
loop_
_entity.id
_entity.type
_entity.pdbx_description
1 polymer ?
#
loop_
_entity_poly.entity_id
_entity_poly.type
_entity_poly.pdbx_seq_one_letter_code
_entity_poly.pdbx_strand_id
1 'polypeptide(L)'
;MNAQTNPILRVSCLWVAAAACSATQATWIVTNLHPAGATSSRAFAVDGTHQVGDAQFGSSRRATLWAGSAASFVDLHPGGFTHSTAFAVYGGQQGGSTYSWPSERATLWSSTAASAVDMHPAYASSNNSVILGMGAGEQVGFADVGIRSHATLWAGTTASAVDLHPSDGVWSAAYGVWGGQQVGHYARISDGLHQASLWSGTAASIVVLNPAGSQNARAFGIQGGEQVGFAQLGGNEHAALWRGSASSFVDLHIAGKSYSHATGVYGGRQVGFTADHTGRQAALWDGTAASYFDLHSLLPSPYTWSEATGIYKDSTGTWISGWARIGSGNEEAFLWHEPVPEPATFAGLGLGVLTALRRRRAKTRRASGSAHARPGPSRRTRQAGLARNSRRGMSRAATSTRGLGVLYLSLLALSGAVQAQIIYNPSNDSYYELVETAKSWNDSRADADARSYLGRAGHLATLTSADENAFVMASFSMPFRTWIGGWQPEGDSDVNAPWEWVTGESFTFTNWGPGEPNGGLSENHLDILFNGNWNDEAGWIDNYFLVEYSSAVPEPATAGILGAGFLLAAARRRKRG
;
A
#
# COMPACT_ATOMS: atom_id res chain seq x y z
N MET A 1 -64.25 50.24 -9.66
CA MET A 1 -63.44 49.24 -10.38
C MET A 1 -62.44 48.67 -9.39
N ASN A 2 -62.60 47.36 -9.15
CA ASN A 2 -61.71 46.35 -8.58
C ASN A 2 -60.81 46.67 -7.36
N ALA A 3 -61.26 46.15 -6.22
CA ALA A 3 -60.44 45.66 -5.13
C ALA A 3 -59.87 44.27 -5.47
N GLN A 4 -58.67 43.93 -4.98
CA GLN A 4 -58.38 42.69 -4.24
C GLN A 4 -56.89 42.57 -3.80
N THR A 5 -56.74 42.49 -2.48
CA THR A 5 -55.77 41.80 -1.60
C THR A 5 -54.71 40.83 -2.18
N ASN A 6 -53.44 40.99 -1.70
CA ASN A 6 -52.41 40.03 -1.17
C ASN A 6 -52.29 38.57 -1.72
N PRO A 7 -51.12 37.85 -1.65
CA PRO A 7 -49.99 38.02 -0.71
C PRO A 7 -48.54 37.68 -1.21
N ILE A 8 -47.55 38.11 -0.41
CA ILE A 8 -46.32 37.41 0.04
C ILE A 8 -45.65 36.43 -0.94
N LEU A 9 -44.50 36.84 -1.52
CA LEU A 9 -43.49 35.94 -2.08
C LEU A 9 -42.28 35.88 -1.13
N ARG A 10 -42.17 34.73 -0.46
CA ARG A 10 -41.01 34.32 0.32
C ARG A 10 -39.80 34.20 -0.63
N VAL A 11 -38.79 35.04 -0.44
CA VAL A 11 -37.45 34.77 -0.99
C VAL A 11 -36.82 33.71 -0.08
N SER A 12 -37.00 32.45 -0.46
CA SER A 12 -36.29 31.34 0.19
C SER A 12 -34.84 31.37 -0.27
N CYS A 13 -33.94 31.61 0.68
CA CYS A 13 -32.51 31.43 0.56
C CYS A 13 -32.21 30.05 -0.05
N LEU A 14 -31.66 30.04 -1.26
CA LEU A 14 -30.92 28.90 -1.79
C LEU A 14 -29.62 28.82 -0.98
N TRP A 15 -29.64 28.01 0.07
CA TRP A 15 -28.43 27.40 0.59
C TRP A 15 -27.85 26.56 -0.56
N VAL A 16 -26.85 27.11 -1.26
CA VAL A 16 -25.86 26.27 -1.91
C VAL A 16 -25.13 25.58 -0.77
N ALA A 17 -25.61 24.39 -0.42
CA ALA A 17 -24.80 23.45 0.35
C ALA A 17 -23.63 23.09 -0.57
N ALA A 18 -22.55 23.87 -0.46
CA ALA A 18 -21.24 23.37 -0.81
C ALA A 18 -21.10 22.08 -0.01
N ALA A 19 -21.15 20.94 -0.69
CA ALA A 19 -20.66 19.70 -0.12
C ALA A 19 -19.17 19.96 0.12
N ALA A 20 -18.85 20.46 1.32
CA ALA A 20 -17.53 20.30 1.87
C ALA A 20 -17.33 18.79 1.86
N CYS A 21 -16.55 18.32 0.88
CA CYS A 21 -15.92 17.03 0.97
C CYS A 21 -14.96 17.19 2.16
N SER A 22 -15.48 16.97 3.37
CA SER A 22 -14.64 16.79 4.53
C SER A 22 -13.88 15.52 4.21
N ALA A 23 -12.65 15.65 3.72
CA ALA A 23 -11.71 14.56 3.69
C ALA A 23 -11.72 14.00 5.13
N THR A 24 -12.26 12.80 5.31
CA THR A 24 -12.11 12.07 6.55
C THR A 24 -10.61 11.88 6.71
N GLN A 25 -10.02 12.64 7.63
CA GLN A 25 -8.61 12.53 7.95
C GLN A 25 -8.34 11.07 8.34
N ALA A 26 -7.28 10.47 7.80
CA ALA A 26 -6.88 9.12 8.17
C ALA A 26 -6.79 9.05 9.70
N THR A 27 -7.49 8.10 10.32
CA THR A 27 -7.31 7.84 11.74
C THR A 27 -6.04 7.01 11.87
N TRP A 28 -4.99 7.62 12.43
CA TRP A 28 -3.76 6.91 12.74
C TRP A 28 -4.00 5.75 13.71
N ILE A 29 -3.33 4.63 13.46
CA ILE A 29 -3.30 3.46 14.35
C ILE A 29 -1.90 3.38 14.93
N VAL A 30 -1.81 3.29 16.26
CA VAL A 30 -0.54 3.16 16.97
C VAL A 30 -0.52 1.84 17.73
N THR A 31 0.41 0.98 17.37
CA THR A 31 0.55 -0.36 17.94
C THR A 31 1.83 -0.46 18.74
N ASN A 32 1.72 -0.90 19.99
CA ASN A 32 2.86 -1.27 20.81
C ASN A 32 3.34 -2.68 20.39
N LEU A 33 4.62 -2.80 20.02
CA LEU A 33 5.27 -4.06 19.61
C LEU A 33 6.06 -4.72 20.75
N HIS A 34 6.04 -4.15 21.96
CA HIS A 34 6.82 -4.63 23.09
C HIS A 34 6.51 -6.10 23.45
N PRO A 35 7.47 -7.03 23.30
CA PRO A 35 7.24 -8.44 23.55
C PRO A 35 6.96 -8.74 25.03
N ALA A 36 6.07 -9.70 25.29
CA ALA A 36 5.81 -10.16 26.65
C ALA A 36 7.08 -10.73 27.29
N GLY A 37 7.43 -10.25 28.49
CA GLY A 37 8.59 -10.69 29.25
C GLY A 37 9.91 -9.98 28.88
N ALA A 38 9.92 -9.10 27.88
CA ALA A 38 11.05 -8.22 27.63
C ALA A 38 11.07 -7.09 28.67
N THR A 39 12.26 -6.56 28.99
CA THR A 39 12.39 -5.36 29.81
C THR A 39 12.54 -4.09 28.98
N SER A 40 12.99 -4.22 27.74
CA SER A 40 13.09 -3.13 26.77
C SER A 40 12.99 -3.69 25.35
N SER A 41 12.50 -2.90 24.41
CA SER A 41 12.52 -3.23 22.98
C SER A 41 12.60 -1.98 22.11
N ARG A 42 13.11 -2.15 20.88
CA ARG A 42 13.13 -1.12 19.84
C ARG A 42 12.80 -1.73 18.49
N ALA A 43 12.14 -0.95 17.62
CA ALA A 43 12.01 -1.25 16.20
C ALA A 43 12.87 -0.27 15.38
N PHE A 44 13.69 -0.81 14.48
CA PHE A 44 14.64 -0.05 13.66
C PHE A 44 14.22 0.09 12.20
N ALA A 45 13.54 -0.91 11.65
CA ALA A 45 13.11 -0.91 10.26
C ALA A 45 11.76 -1.60 10.07
N VAL A 46 11.09 -1.27 8.96
CA VAL A 46 9.81 -1.82 8.53
C VAL A 46 9.82 -2.03 7.01
N ASP A 47 9.28 -3.16 6.56
CA ASP A 47 9.05 -3.49 5.15
C ASP A 47 7.78 -4.34 5.04
N GLY A 48 6.79 -3.85 4.31
CA GLY A 48 5.45 -4.44 4.33
C GLY A 48 4.91 -4.52 5.75
N THR A 49 4.43 -5.71 6.12
CA THR A 49 3.92 -6.00 7.46
C THR A 49 5.01 -6.41 8.46
N HIS A 50 6.28 -6.49 8.05
CA HIS A 50 7.37 -6.95 8.90
C HIS A 50 8.13 -5.79 9.54
N GLN A 51 8.42 -5.90 10.83
CA GLN A 51 9.28 -4.96 11.55
C GLN A 51 10.44 -5.71 12.20
N VAL A 52 11.60 -5.08 12.28
CA VAL A 52 12.77 -5.67 12.95
C VAL A 52 13.38 -4.74 13.96
N GLY A 53 14.10 -5.33 14.90
CA GLY A 53 14.80 -4.58 15.93
C GLY A 53 15.43 -5.49 16.97
N ASP A 54 15.28 -5.09 18.23
CA ASP A 54 15.77 -5.87 19.37
C ASP A 54 14.83 -5.82 20.57
N ALA A 55 14.94 -6.85 21.41
CA ALA A 55 14.29 -6.93 22.70
C ALA A 55 15.23 -7.50 23.76
N GLN A 56 15.18 -6.95 24.97
CA GLN A 56 16.00 -7.34 26.11
C GLN A 56 15.29 -8.38 26.97
N PHE A 57 15.87 -9.57 27.11
CA PHE A 57 15.40 -10.64 27.97
C PHE A 57 16.49 -11.03 28.99
N GLY A 58 16.27 -10.68 30.25
CA GLY A 58 17.31 -10.81 31.28
C GLY A 58 18.54 -9.98 30.90
N SER A 59 19.72 -10.61 30.81
CA SER A 59 20.97 -9.98 30.39
C SER A 59 21.23 -10.03 28.87
N SER A 60 20.37 -10.68 28.09
CA SER A 60 20.58 -10.87 26.64
C SER A 60 19.68 -9.95 25.81
N ARG A 61 20.30 -9.13 24.94
CA ARG A 61 19.62 -8.38 23.89
C ARG A 61 19.49 -9.27 22.65
N ARG A 62 18.28 -9.42 22.13
CA ARG A 62 17.96 -10.40 21.09
C ARG A 62 17.39 -9.72 19.86
N ALA A 63 17.98 -10.01 18.70
CA ALA A 63 17.45 -9.66 17.40
C ALA A 63 16.00 -10.19 17.30
N THR A 64 15.10 -9.33 16.82
CA THR A 64 13.67 -9.60 16.87
C THR A 64 13.01 -9.26 15.55
N LEU A 65 12.01 -10.07 15.17
CA LEU A 65 11.08 -9.81 14.06
C LEU A 65 9.65 -9.75 14.61
N TRP A 66 8.84 -8.83 14.09
CA TRP A 66 7.41 -8.71 14.33
C TRP A 66 6.65 -8.69 13.00
N ALA A 67 5.38 -9.09 13.04
CA ALA A 67 4.39 -8.92 11.99
C ALA A 67 3.18 -8.11 12.50
N GLY A 68 3.40 -6.82 12.76
CA GLY A 68 2.34 -5.85 13.09
C GLY A 68 1.79 -5.91 14.51
N SER A 69 2.29 -6.77 15.39
CA SER A 69 1.85 -6.84 16.79
C SER A 69 2.91 -7.40 17.75
N ALA A 70 2.83 -7.08 19.04
CA ALA A 70 3.68 -7.70 20.05
C ALA A 70 3.58 -9.23 20.11
N ALA A 71 2.39 -9.79 19.85
CA ALA A 71 2.13 -11.24 19.88
C ALA A 71 2.76 -11.99 18.70
N SER A 72 3.03 -11.29 17.60
CA SER A 72 3.71 -11.85 16.41
C SER A 72 5.23 -11.91 16.53
N PHE A 73 5.76 -11.68 17.74
CA PHE A 73 7.18 -11.72 18.05
C PHE A 73 7.84 -13.04 17.62
N VAL A 74 8.97 -12.92 16.93
CA VAL A 74 9.88 -14.01 16.58
C VAL A 74 11.29 -13.67 17.07
N ASP A 75 11.86 -14.56 17.87
CA ASP A 75 13.24 -14.46 18.35
C ASP A 75 14.22 -14.91 17.25
N LEU A 76 15.04 -13.99 16.76
CA LEU A 76 16.07 -14.24 15.76
C LEU A 76 17.44 -14.53 16.39
N HIS A 77 17.55 -14.55 17.72
CA HIS A 77 18.81 -14.76 18.42
C HIS A 77 19.36 -16.19 18.22
N PRO A 78 20.50 -16.36 17.52
CA PRO A 78 21.09 -17.68 17.32
C PRO A 78 21.79 -18.17 18.59
N GLY A 79 21.78 -19.48 18.81
CA GLY A 79 22.54 -20.09 19.92
C GLY A 79 24.05 -19.84 19.79
N GLY A 80 24.73 -19.65 20.92
CA GLY A 80 26.18 -19.43 20.98
C GLY A 80 26.61 -17.96 21.01
N PHE A 81 25.68 -17.02 20.86
CA PHE A 81 25.93 -15.59 21.00
C PHE A 81 25.42 -15.05 22.34
N THR A 82 25.96 -13.90 22.74
CA THR A 82 25.54 -13.20 23.97
C THR A 82 24.47 -12.16 23.68
N HIS A 83 24.59 -11.50 22.52
CA HIS A 83 23.65 -10.49 22.04
C HIS A 83 23.45 -10.64 20.52
N SER A 84 22.32 -10.18 20.03
CA SER A 84 22.09 -9.95 18.60
C SER A 84 21.18 -8.75 18.41
N THR A 85 21.21 -8.15 17.24
CA THR A 85 20.31 -7.05 16.85
C THR A 85 20.01 -7.15 15.36
N ALA A 86 18.76 -6.96 14.96
CA ALA A 86 18.36 -6.84 13.56
C ALA A 86 18.08 -5.35 13.27
N PHE A 87 18.83 -4.75 12.35
CA PHE A 87 18.74 -3.32 12.02
C PHE A 87 17.91 -3.06 10.76
N ALA A 88 17.87 -4.02 9.82
CA ALA A 88 17.28 -3.85 8.51
C ALA A 88 16.40 -5.05 8.12
N VAL A 89 15.36 -4.78 7.32
CA VAL A 89 14.46 -5.79 6.76
C VAL A 89 14.11 -5.39 5.33
N TYR A 90 14.10 -6.36 4.43
CA TYR A 90 13.63 -6.18 3.05
C TYR A 90 13.27 -7.54 2.46
N GLY A 91 12.10 -7.65 1.81
CA GLY A 91 11.72 -8.84 1.04
C GLY A 91 11.71 -10.12 1.88
N GLY A 92 11.38 -10.02 3.17
CA GLY A 92 11.34 -11.16 4.11
C GLY A 92 12.69 -11.62 4.66
N GLN A 93 13.81 -10.97 4.30
CA GLN A 93 15.12 -11.18 4.94
C GLN A 93 15.38 -10.09 5.97
N GLN A 94 16.20 -10.41 6.98
CA GLN A 94 16.61 -9.49 8.04
C GLN A 94 18.13 -9.41 8.09
N GLY A 95 18.66 -8.22 8.38
CA GLY A 95 20.09 -7.96 8.45
C GLY A 95 20.45 -7.22 9.73
N GLY A 96 21.61 -7.53 10.28
CA GLY A 96 22.06 -6.93 11.52
C GLY A 96 23.39 -7.48 12.00
N SER A 97 23.49 -7.75 13.31
CA SER A 97 24.69 -8.32 13.92
C SER A 97 24.41 -9.36 15.00
N THR A 98 25.37 -10.26 15.18
CA THR A 98 25.48 -11.18 16.31
C THR A 98 26.78 -10.89 17.06
N TYR A 99 26.74 -10.97 18.39
CA TYR A 99 27.88 -10.61 19.23
C TYR A 99 28.21 -11.69 20.26
N SER A 100 29.47 -12.11 20.26
CA SER A 100 30.10 -12.92 21.29
C SER A 100 31.53 -12.43 21.45
N TRP A 101 31.88 -11.99 22.67
CA TRP A 101 33.17 -11.34 22.91
C TRP A 101 34.34 -12.17 22.33
N PRO A 102 35.29 -11.56 21.58
CA PRO A 102 35.40 -10.14 21.24
C PRO A 102 34.80 -9.74 19.88
N SER A 103 33.94 -10.58 19.29
CA SER A 103 33.50 -10.45 17.89
C SER A 103 32.07 -9.94 17.78
N GLU A 104 31.86 -9.00 16.85
CA GLU A 104 30.55 -8.59 16.34
C GLU A 104 30.49 -8.89 14.83
N ARG A 105 29.60 -9.77 14.42
CA ARG A 105 29.55 -10.29 13.05
C ARG A 105 28.29 -9.81 12.35
N ALA A 106 28.46 -9.25 11.16
CA ALA A 106 27.37 -8.95 10.25
C ALA A 106 26.59 -10.24 10.04
N THR A 107 25.28 -10.22 10.21
CA THR A 107 24.47 -11.44 10.15
C THR A 107 23.23 -11.21 9.30
N LEU A 108 22.93 -12.16 8.41
CA LEU A 108 21.71 -12.20 7.60
C LEU A 108 20.82 -13.34 8.09
N TRP A 109 19.51 -13.11 8.20
CA TRP A 109 18.51 -14.10 8.58
C TRP A 109 17.40 -14.18 7.53
N SER A 110 16.77 -15.36 7.47
CA SER A 110 15.53 -15.66 6.76
C SER A 110 14.47 -16.10 7.77
N SER A 111 13.94 -15.12 8.51
CA SER A 111 12.81 -15.22 9.46
C SER A 111 13.00 -16.12 10.69
N THR A 112 14.15 -16.79 10.85
CA THR A 112 14.40 -17.68 12.00
C THR A 112 15.82 -17.55 12.53
N ALA A 113 16.02 -17.79 13.83
CA ALA A 113 17.37 -17.81 14.42
C ALA A 113 18.32 -18.85 13.77
N ALA A 114 17.79 -20.00 13.35
CA ALA A 114 18.58 -21.07 12.73
C ALA A 114 19.06 -20.74 11.31
N SER A 115 18.44 -19.75 10.66
CA SER A 115 18.82 -19.29 9.32
C SER A 115 19.96 -18.28 9.30
N ALA A 116 20.54 -17.97 10.46
CA ALA A 116 21.61 -16.97 10.57
C ALA A 116 22.83 -17.34 9.73
N VAL A 117 23.23 -16.42 8.86
CA VAL A 117 24.43 -16.49 8.01
C VAL A 117 25.39 -15.39 8.43
N ASP A 118 26.62 -15.75 8.79
CA ASP A 118 27.71 -14.78 9.02
C ASP A 118 28.10 -14.13 7.69
N MET A 119 28.03 -12.81 7.63
CA MET A 119 28.27 -11.95 6.48
C MET A 119 29.60 -11.20 6.58
N HIS A 120 30.49 -11.59 7.48
CA HIS A 120 31.78 -10.93 7.67
C HIS A 120 32.65 -10.94 6.39
N PRO A 121 33.10 -9.77 5.88
CA PRO A 121 33.89 -9.69 4.66
C PRO A 121 35.28 -10.31 4.80
N ALA A 122 35.78 -10.96 3.74
CA ALA A 122 37.11 -11.56 3.75
C ALA A 122 38.26 -10.54 3.84
N TYR A 123 38.06 -9.31 3.38
CA TYR A 123 39.07 -8.24 3.46
C TYR A 123 39.11 -7.56 4.83
N ALA A 124 38.10 -7.77 5.67
CA ALA A 124 38.06 -7.19 7.01
C ALA A 124 39.10 -7.91 7.88
N SER A 125 40.08 -7.17 8.37
CA SER A 125 41.18 -7.74 9.16
C SER A 125 40.87 -7.84 10.66
N SER A 126 39.70 -7.34 11.07
CA SER A 126 39.23 -7.26 12.46
C SER A 126 37.92 -8.03 12.63
N ASN A 127 37.51 -8.34 13.86
CA ASN A 127 36.34 -9.17 14.13
C ASN A 127 35.01 -8.39 14.27
N ASN A 128 34.90 -7.25 13.60
CA ASN A 128 33.75 -6.35 13.74
C ASN A 128 33.17 -6.00 12.37
N SER A 129 31.87 -6.23 12.21
CA SER A 129 31.09 -5.91 11.01
C SER A 129 29.61 -5.92 11.36
N VAL A 130 28.82 -5.08 10.69
CA VAL A 130 27.39 -4.95 10.93
C VAL A 130 26.66 -4.64 9.62
N ILE A 131 25.51 -5.28 9.39
CA ILE A 131 24.55 -4.85 8.36
C ILE A 131 23.61 -3.83 9.00
N LEU A 132 23.45 -2.67 8.35
CA LEU A 132 22.67 -1.53 8.83
C LEU A 132 21.50 -1.18 7.92
N GLY A 133 21.58 -1.51 6.63
CA GLY A 133 20.52 -1.25 5.64
C GLY A 133 20.41 -2.40 4.64
N MET A 134 19.22 -2.55 4.05
CA MET A 134 18.92 -3.58 3.05
C MET A 134 17.99 -3.04 1.97
N GLY A 135 18.11 -3.62 0.78
CA GLY A 135 17.24 -3.39 -0.38
C GLY A 135 17.17 -4.66 -1.23
N ALA A 136 16.65 -4.56 -2.45
CA ALA A 136 16.48 -5.71 -3.35
C ALA A 136 17.80 -6.43 -3.65
N GLY A 137 18.07 -7.53 -2.92
CA GLY A 137 19.28 -8.34 -3.05
C GLY A 137 20.56 -7.71 -2.48
N GLU A 138 20.50 -6.49 -1.97
CA GLU A 138 21.65 -5.72 -1.51
C GLU A 138 21.60 -5.48 0.01
N GLN A 139 22.77 -5.47 0.66
CA GLN A 139 22.93 -5.10 2.06
C GLN A 139 24.04 -4.06 2.18
N VAL A 140 23.92 -3.15 3.14
CA VAL A 140 24.94 -2.14 3.41
C VAL A 140 25.20 -2.01 4.90
N GLY A 141 26.39 -1.53 5.25
CA GLY A 141 26.83 -1.45 6.62
C GLY A 141 28.28 -1.02 6.74
N PHE A 142 29.00 -1.64 7.67
CA PHE A 142 30.44 -1.46 7.80
C PHE A 142 31.16 -2.75 8.19
N ALA A 143 32.46 -2.79 7.95
CA ALA A 143 33.38 -3.78 8.47
C ALA A 143 34.70 -3.12 8.87
N ASP A 144 35.32 -3.60 9.95
CA ASP A 144 36.56 -3.02 10.44
C ASP A 144 37.78 -3.58 9.69
N VAL A 145 38.60 -2.67 9.15
CA VAL A 145 39.89 -2.94 8.53
C VAL A 145 40.96 -2.24 9.39
N GLY A 146 41.72 -3.05 10.13
CA GLY A 146 42.59 -2.58 11.20
C GLY A 146 41.78 -1.91 12.31
N ILE A 147 42.05 -0.62 12.55
CA ILE A 147 41.37 0.19 13.58
C ILE A 147 40.26 1.09 13.01
N ARG A 148 39.92 0.93 11.72
CA ARG A 148 39.01 1.82 11.00
C ARG A 148 37.81 1.05 10.49
N SER A 149 36.62 1.65 10.61
CA SER A 149 35.42 1.11 9.99
C SER A 149 35.32 1.57 8.53
N HIS A 150 35.15 0.59 7.64
CA HIS A 150 34.99 0.78 6.21
C HIS A 150 33.53 0.51 5.82
N ALA A 151 32.91 1.44 5.08
CA ALA A 151 31.57 1.27 4.54
C ALA A 151 31.60 0.07 3.61
N THR A 152 30.60 -0.81 3.72
CA THR A 152 30.60 -2.08 2.99
C THR A 152 29.26 -2.29 2.32
N LEU A 153 29.30 -2.80 1.09
CA LEU A 153 28.15 -3.28 0.31
C LEU A 153 28.27 -4.80 0.15
N TRP A 154 27.17 -5.53 0.30
CA TRP A 154 27.04 -6.94 -0.04
C TRP A 154 25.89 -7.14 -1.03
N ALA A 155 25.97 -8.20 -1.83
CA ALA A 155 24.92 -8.69 -2.72
C ALA A 155 24.54 -10.13 -2.34
N GLY A 156 24.00 -10.31 -1.12
CA GLY A 156 23.42 -11.55 -0.62
C GLY A 156 24.41 -12.61 -0.14
N THR A 157 25.71 -12.44 -0.35
CA THR A 157 26.75 -13.39 0.10
C THR A 157 27.97 -12.69 0.71
N THR A 158 28.71 -13.38 1.57
CA THR A 158 29.99 -12.90 2.11
C THR A 158 31.02 -12.56 1.02
N ALA A 159 31.11 -13.40 -0.01
CA ALA A 159 32.08 -13.25 -1.10
C ALA A 159 31.79 -12.03 -2.00
N SER A 160 30.56 -11.53 -1.99
CA SER A 160 30.15 -10.35 -2.76
C SER A 160 30.50 -9.01 -2.09
N ALA A 161 31.15 -9.02 -0.92
CA ALA A 161 31.45 -7.81 -0.17
C ALA A 161 32.36 -6.86 -0.97
N VAL A 162 31.94 -5.59 -1.09
CA VAL A 162 32.67 -4.50 -1.73
C VAL A 162 32.96 -3.42 -0.69
N ASP A 163 34.22 -3.02 -0.60
CA ASP A 163 34.66 -1.89 0.22
C ASP A 163 34.30 -0.56 -0.47
N LEU A 164 33.47 0.24 0.21
CA LEU A 164 33.03 1.57 -0.23
C LEU A 164 33.86 2.70 0.42
N HIS A 165 34.87 2.37 1.23
CA HIS A 165 35.68 3.36 1.95
C HIS A 165 36.43 4.30 0.99
N PRO A 166 36.22 5.63 1.08
CA PRO A 166 36.97 6.60 0.30
C PRO A 166 38.46 6.63 0.69
N SER A 167 39.34 6.81 -0.29
CA SER A 167 40.79 6.83 -0.06
C SER A 167 41.28 8.00 0.82
N ASP A 168 40.50 9.08 0.86
CA ASP A 168 40.74 10.25 1.72
C ASP A 168 40.00 10.18 3.06
N GLY A 169 39.45 9.00 3.40
CA GLY A 169 38.68 8.74 4.61
C GLY A 169 39.50 8.17 5.77
N VAL A 170 38.99 8.36 6.99
CA VAL A 170 39.45 7.69 8.21
C VAL A 170 38.41 6.74 8.80
N TRP A 171 37.13 7.03 8.58
CA TRP A 171 35.99 6.21 9.02
C TRP A 171 34.90 6.32 7.96
N SER A 172 34.14 5.27 7.74
CA SER A 172 32.95 5.32 6.88
C SER A 172 31.96 4.23 7.25
N ALA A 173 30.68 4.50 7.04
CA ALA A 173 29.62 3.51 7.14
C ALA A 173 28.52 3.82 6.13
N ALA A 174 27.88 2.78 5.60
CA ALA A 174 26.69 2.88 4.78
C ALA A 174 25.45 2.42 5.60
N TYR A 175 24.34 3.14 5.46
CA TYR A 175 23.12 2.95 6.27
C TYR A 175 21.88 2.59 5.45
N GLY A 176 21.83 2.98 4.17
CA GLY A 176 20.68 2.72 3.30
C GLY A 176 21.11 2.34 1.88
N VAL A 177 20.28 1.55 1.20
CA VAL A 177 20.51 1.12 -0.18
C VAL A 177 19.20 1.02 -0.95
N TRP A 178 19.17 1.54 -2.17
CA TRP A 178 18.03 1.43 -3.07
C TRP A 178 18.49 1.57 -4.52
N GLY A 179 18.04 0.66 -5.39
CA GLY A 179 18.29 0.74 -6.83
C GLY A 179 19.78 0.82 -7.21
N GLY A 180 20.65 0.09 -6.50
CA GLY A 180 22.10 0.10 -6.75
C GLY A 180 22.84 1.33 -6.20
N GLN A 181 22.15 2.23 -5.50
CA GLN A 181 22.77 3.37 -4.81
C GLN A 181 22.80 3.16 -3.31
N GLN A 182 23.89 3.57 -2.67
CA GLN A 182 24.09 3.43 -1.22
C GLN A 182 24.26 4.80 -0.59
N VAL A 183 23.71 5.02 0.60
CA VAL A 183 23.90 6.25 1.38
C VAL A 183 24.56 5.98 2.71
N GLY A 184 25.27 6.99 3.18
CA GLY A 184 25.96 6.90 4.46
C GLY A 184 26.81 8.12 4.72
N HIS A 185 28.01 7.87 5.25
CA HIS A 185 28.99 8.92 5.45
C HIS A 185 30.43 8.40 5.43
N TYR A 186 31.38 9.32 5.26
CA TYR A 186 32.78 9.11 5.62
C TYR A 186 33.34 10.34 6.34
N ALA A 187 34.30 10.13 7.25
CA ALA A 187 35.05 11.19 7.89
C ALA A 187 36.37 11.42 7.16
N ARG A 188 36.69 12.67 6.82
CA ARG A 188 37.89 13.02 6.04
C ARG A 188 39.16 12.94 6.88
N ILE A 189 40.27 12.59 6.25
CA ILE A 189 41.62 12.64 6.86
C ILE A 189 42.00 14.07 7.26
N SER A 190 41.62 15.08 6.46
CA SER A 190 42.09 16.46 6.62
C SER A 190 41.65 17.12 7.94
N ASP A 191 40.46 16.80 8.41
CA ASP A 191 39.83 17.49 9.55
C ASP A 191 38.90 16.61 10.40
N GLY A 192 38.69 15.35 10.02
CA GLY A 192 37.82 14.42 10.75
C GLY A 192 36.33 14.69 10.60
N LEU A 193 35.92 15.66 9.77
CA LEU A 193 34.50 16.00 9.61
C LEU A 193 33.77 14.95 8.78
N HIS A 194 32.58 14.51 9.22
CA HIS A 194 31.78 13.54 8.47
C HIS A 194 31.06 14.22 7.30
N GLN A 195 31.13 13.55 6.15
CA GLN A 195 30.49 13.93 4.90
C GLN A 195 29.35 12.98 4.61
N ALA A 196 28.12 13.48 4.52
CA ALA A 196 26.99 12.74 3.97
C ALA A 196 27.33 12.33 2.54
N SER A 197 27.14 11.06 2.23
CA SER A 197 27.70 10.45 1.02
C SER A 197 26.70 9.57 0.31
N LEU A 198 26.76 9.59 -1.02
CA LEU A 198 26.03 8.74 -1.93
C LEU A 198 27.04 7.97 -2.79
N TRP A 199 26.97 6.64 -2.80
CA TRP A 199 27.77 5.77 -3.66
C TRP A 199 26.87 5.08 -4.70
N SER A 200 27.49 4.58 -5.76
CA SER A 200 26.90 3.70 -6.76
C SER A 200 27.83 2.50 -6.98
N GLY A 201 27.82 1.58 -6.01
CA GLY A 201 28.49 0.28 -6.05
C GLY A 201 30.00 0.27 -5.81
N THR A 202 30.67 1.43 -5.78
CA THR A 202 32.13 1.51 -5.58
C THR A 202 32.54 2.73 -4.75
N ALA A 203 33.67 2.66 -4.05
CA ALA A 203 34.23 3.82 -3.34
C ALA A 203 34.50 5.03 -4.26
N ALA A 204 34.95 4.80 -5.50
CA ALA A 204 35.27 5.85 -6.46
C ALA A 204 34.04 6.61 -7.01
N SER A 205 32.85 6.02 -6.89
CA SER A 205 31.59 6.63 -7.34
C SER A 205 30.99 7.65 -6.36
N ILE A 206 31.71 7.97 -5.28
CA ILE A 206 31.20 8.79 -4.19
C ILE A 206 30.79 10.19 -4.66
N VAL A 207 29.60 10.60 -4.24
CA VAL A 207 29.06 11.96 -4.35
C VAL A 207 28.81 12.48 -2.94
N VAL A 208 29.41 13.63 -2.61
CA VAL A 208 29.22 14.30 -1.31
C VAL A 208 27.93 15.14 -1.33
N LEU A 209 27.09 14.96 -0.31
CA LEU A 209 25.79 15.59 -0.16
C LEU A 209 25.82 16.82 0.77
N ASN A 210 26.94 17.12 1.43
CA ASN A 210 27.02 18.20 2.43
C ASN A 210 26.57 19.55 1.86
N PRO A 211 25.55 20.20 2.44
CA PRO A 211 25.16 21.54 2.02
C PRO A 211 26.24 22.56 2.36
N ALA A 212 26.25 23.67 1.61
CA ALA A 212 27.20 24.76 1.83
C ALA A 212 27.13 25.29 3.27
N GLY A 213 28.30 25.46 3.92
CA GLY A 213 28.38 25.91 5.30
C GLY A 213 28.18 24.80 6.35
N SER A 214 27.90 23.56 5.93
CA SER A 214 27.79 22.45 6.86
C SER A 214 29.15 21.96 7.37
N GLN A 215 29.24 21.74 8.68
CA GLN A 215 30.44 21.24 9.34
C GLN A 215 30.44 19.73 9.50
N ASN A 216 29.26 19.10 9.52
CA ASN A 216 29.11 17.68 9.75
C ASN A 216 27.80 17.23 9.12
N ALA A 217 27.78 16.13 8.37
CA ALA A 217 26.55 15.60 7.82
C ALA A 217 26.62 14.08 7.70
N ARG A 218 25.45 13.43 7.77
CA ARG A 218 25.29 12.00 7.51
C ARG A 218 23.99 11.78 6.75
N ALA A 219 24.00 10.83 5.81
CA ALA A 219 22.80 10.32 5.16
C ALA A 219 22.48 8.94 5.74
N PHE A 220 21.20 8.68 6.05
CA PHE A 220 20.71 7.46 6.69
C PHE A 220 19.80 6.63 5.78
N GLY A 221 18.87 7.28 5.08
CA GLY A 221 17.86 6.60 4.24
C GLY A 221 17.93 7.02 2.77
N ILE A 222 17.56 6.11 1.87
CA ILE A 222 17.43 6.36 0.43
C ILE A 222 16.24 5.59 -0.15
N GLN A 223 15.45 6.25 -1.00
CA GLN A 223 14.41 5.61 -1.82
C GLN A 223 14.11 6.49 -3.03
N GLY A 224 13.97 5.88 -4.21
CA GLY A 224 13.52 6.61 -5.41
C GLY A 224 14.36 7.83 -5.80
N GLY A 225 15.66 7.85 -5.47
CA GLY A 225 16.56 8.98 -5.73
C GLY A 225 16.51 10.10 -4.68
N GLU A 226 15.71 9.96 -3.62
CA GLU A 226 15.71 10.83 -2.44
C GLU A 226 16.66 10.27 -1.38
N GLN A 227 17.43 11.13 -0.72
CA GLN A 227 18.27 10.77 0.42
C GLN A 227 17.89 11.61 1.62
N VAL A 228 17.91 11.03 2.82
CA VAL A 228 17.62 11.74 4.07
C VAL A 228 18.68 11.53 5.11
N GLY A 229 18.77 12.46 6.06
CA GLY A 229 19.76 12.42 7.12
C GLY A 229 19.73 13.68 7.98
N PHE A 230 20.93 14.16 8.33
CA PHE A 230 21.10 15.48 8.94
C PHE A 230 22.31 16.21 8.36
N ALA A 231 22.28 17.54 8.46
CA ALA A 231 23.41 18.43 8.23
C ALA A 231 23.53 19.41 9.39
N GLN A 232 24.75 19.62 9.89
CA GLN A 232 25.00 20.59 10.95
C GLN A 232 25.13 21.98 10.34
N LEU A 233 24.21 22.88 10.69
CA LEU A 233 24.11 24.26 10.20
C LEU A 233 23.97 25.21 11.39
N GLY A 234 24.80 26.26 11.43
CA GLY A 234 24.75 27.24 12.54
C GLY A 234 25.01 26.64 13.93
N GLY A 235 25.69 25.49 14.01
CA GLY A 235 25.99 24.77 15.25
C GLY A 235 24.99 23.68 15.63
N ASN A 236 23.81 23.64 15.01
CA ASN A 236 22.74 22.67 15.29
C ASN A 236 22.62 21.63 14.17
N GLU A 237 22.18 20.42 14.50
CA GLU A 237 21.89 19.39 13.51
C GLU A 237 20.47 19.57 12.96
N HIS A 238 20.39 19.75 11.65
CA HIS A 238 19.14 19.99 10.92
C HIS A 238 18.80 18.75 10.11
N ALA A 239 17.56 18.26 10.24
CA ALA A 239 17.04 17.18 9.41
C ALA A 239 17.13 17.60 7.94
N ALA A 240 17.60 16.68 7.10
CA ALA A 240 18.01 17.00 5.75
C ALA A 240 17.34 16.07 4.73
N LEU A 241 16.97 16.63 3.58
CA LEU A 241 16.56 15.91 2.38
C LEU A 241 17.43 16.34 1.21
N TRP A 242 17.88 15.38 0.41
CA TRP A 242 18.66 15.59 -0.82
C TRP A 242 18.07 14.79 -1.98
N ARG A 243 18.42 15.20 -3.20
CA ARG A 243 18.13 14.56 -4.48
C ARG A 243 19.43 14.48 -5.31
N GLY A 244 20.32 13.58 -4.90
CA GLY A 244 21.53 13.19 -5.62
C GLY A 244 22.70 14.17 -5.55
N SER A 245 22.56 15.34 -4.89
CA SER A 245 23.64 16.33 -4.82
C SER A 245 23.52 17.27 -3.61
N ALA A 246 24.62 17.87 -3.19
CA ALA A 246 24.63 18.92 -2.18
C ALA A 246 23.74 20.13 -2.51
N SER A 247 23.64 20.52 -3.80
CA SER A 247 22.83 21.65 -4.24
C SER A 247 21.32 21.41 -4.16
N SER A 248 20.89 20.15 -4.04
CA SER A 248 19.48 19.77 -3.92
C SER A 248 18.98 19.73 -2.47
N PHE A 249 19.82 20.17 -1.52
CA PHE A 249 19.50 20.17 -0.09
C PHE A 249 18.22 20.95 0.21
N VAL A 250 17.35 20.31 0.98
CA VAL A 250 16.17 20.89 1.62
C VAL A 250 16.32 20.72 3.12
N ASP A 251 16.22 21.84 3.84
CA ASP A 251 16.21 21.87 5.30
C ASP A 251 14.82 21.50 5.83
N LEU A 252 14.74 20.39 6.56
CA LEU A 252 13.52 19.90 7.22
C LEU A 252 13.44 20.32 8.70
N HIS A 253 14.42 21.07 9.19
CA HIS A 253 14.46 21.51 10.58
C HIS A 253 13.31 22.43 10.94
N ILE A 254 12.78 22.24 12.15
CA ILE A 254 11.61 22.97 12.65
C ILE A 254 12.09 24.10 13.54
N ALA A 255 11.70 25.33 13.20
CA ALA A 255 12.02 26.51 13.98
C ALA A 255 11.58 26.34 15.45
N GLY A 256 12.51 26.56 16.38
CA GLY A 256 12.28 26.41 17.83
C GLY A 256 12.68 25.03 18.39
N LYS A 257 13.02 24.04 17.55
CA LYS A 257 13.65 22.80 17.99
C LYS A 257 15.17 23.01 18.12
N SER A 258 15.80 22.27 19.02
CA SER A 258 17.25 22.32 19.26
C SER A 258 18.04 21.57 18.19
N TYR A 259 17.52 20.42 17.74
CA TYR A 259 18.08 19.64 16.63
C TYR A 259 17.02 18.71 16.05
N SER A 260 17.22 18.22 14.83
CA SER A 260 16.33 17.23 14.18
C SER A 260 17.09 16.35 13.20
N HIS A 261 16.64 15.11 13.04
CA HIS A 261 17.21 14.13 12.11
C HIS A 261 16.09 13.48 11.30
N ALA A 262 16.33 13.25 10.01
CA ALA A 262 15.50 12.38 9.18
C ALA A 262 16.22 11.04 8.97
N THR A 263 15.59 9.94 9.35
CA THR A 263 16.19 8.59 9.43
C THR A 263 15.75 7.69 8.27
N GLY A 264 14.53 7.86 7.78
CA GLY A 264 13.95 7.05 6.70
C GLY A 264 13.19 7.89 5.68
N VAL A 265 13.14 7.40 4.43
CA VAL A 265 12.37 8.01 3.33
C VAL A 265 11.72 6.93 2.50
N TYR A 266 10.45 7.11 2.15
CA TYR A 266 9.73 6.24 1.23
C TYR A 266 8.56 6.99 0.60
N GLY A 267 8.44 6.93 -0.73
CA GLY A 267 7.30 7.48 -1.45
C GLY A 267 7.10 8.98 -1.24
N GLY A 268 8.19 9.76 -1.17
CA GLY A 268 8.16 11.21 -0.99
C GLY A 268 8.03 11.70 0.46
N ARG A 269 7.89 10.80 1.44
CA ARG A 269 7.74 11.13 2.86
C ARG A 269 8.96 10.75 3.67
N GLN A 270 9.28 11.55 4.66
CA GLN A 270 10.46 11.39 5.52
C GLN A 270 10.03 11.20 6.96
N VAL A 271 10.71 10.32 7.69
CA VAL A 271 10.49 10.12 9.13
C VAL A 271 11.76 10.34 9.91
N GLY A 272 11.64 10.54 11.21
CA GLY A 272 12.78 10.72 12.10
C GLY A 272 12.35 11.26 13.44
N PHE A 273 13.08 12.25 13.93
CA PHE A 273 12.75 12.92 15.17
C PHE A 273 13.13 14.40 15.16
N THR A 274 12.42 15.16 15.98
CA THR A 274 12.84 16.50 16.41
C THR A 274 13.15 16.47 17.90
N ALA A 275 13.99 17.38 18.37
CA ALA A 275 14.35 17.46 19.78
C ALA A 275 14.26 18.89 20.28
N ASP A 276 13.80 19.05 21.51
CA ASP A 276 13.86 20.29 22.27
C ASP A 276 14.40 20.03 23.68
N HIS A 277 14.23 20.98 24.61
CA HIS A 277 14.69 20.87 25.99
C HIS A 277 13.97 19.77 26.79
N THR A 278 12.83 19.28 26.29
CA THR A 278 11.98 18.28 26.96
C THR A 278 12.25 16.86 26.46
N GLY A 279 12.73 16.70 25.23
CA GLY A 279 13.21 15.43 24.70
C GLY A 279 13.09 15.29 23.19
N ARG A 280 13.32 14.08 22.67
CA ARG A 280 13.01 13.73 21.26
C ARG A 280 11.54 13.38 21.09
N GLN A 281 11.00 13.79 19.96
CA GLN A 281 9.66 13.51 19.49
C GLN A 281 9.74 12.93 18.09
N ALA A 282 9.14 11.75 17.89
CA ALA A 282 9.01 11.13 16.58
C ALA A 282 8.31 12.08 15.60
N ALA A 283 8.83 12.18 14.39
CA ALA A 283 8.45 13.20 13.41
C ALA A 283 8.22 12.59 12.02
N LEU A 284 7.30 13.18 11.28
CA LEU A 284 7.02 12.93 9.88
C LEU A 284 7.07 14.24 9.10
N TRP A 285 7.60 14.19 7.88
CA TRP A 285 7.60 15.28 6.90
C TRP A 285 7.14 14.77 5.53
N ASP A 286 6.59 15.66 4.72
CA ASP A 286 6.20 15.50 3.32
C ASP A 286 6.98 16.51 2.45
N GLY A 287 8.30 16.33 2.43
CA GLY A 287 9.25 17.06 1.59
C GLY A 287 9.68 18.45 2.08
N THR A 288 9.06 19.00 3.14
CA THR A 288 9.40 20.35 3.65
C THR A 288 9.28 20.46 5.18
N ALA A 289 9.99 21.40 5.80
CA ALA A 289 9.82 21.71 7.22
C ALA A 289 8.36 22.10 7.58
N ALA A 290 7.64 22.78 6.68
CA ALA A 290 6.27 23.22 6.91
C ALA A 290 5.24 22.07 6.95
N SER A 291 5.58 20.92 6.36
CA SER A 291 4.75 19.71 6.35
C SER A 291 4.90 18.83 7.59
N TYR A 292 5.64 19.31 8.60
CA TYR A 292 5.90 18.58 9.84
C TYR A 292 4.63 18.09 10.53
N PHE A 293 4.64 16.83 10.91
CA PHE A 293 3.64 16.19 11.72
C PHE A 293 4.28 15.49 12.92
N ASP A 294 3.76 15.77 14.11
CA ASP A 294 4.25 15.23 15.39
C ASP A 294 3.66 13.84 15.66
N LEU A 295 4.40 12.79 15.29
CA LEU A 295 4.02 11.40 15.58
C LEU A 295 4.02 11.08 17.08
N HIS A 296 4.79 11.82 17.88
CA HIS A 296 4.79 11.63 19.34
C HIS A 296 3.42 11.91 19.94
N SER A 297 2.69 12.90 19.40
CA SER A 297 1.36 13.26 19.88
C SER A 297 0.30 12.15 19.78
N LEU A 298 0.57 11.12 18.97
CA LEU A 298 -0.29 9.95 18.78
C LEU A 298 -0.02 8.83 19.80
N LEU A 299 1.09 8.90 20.54
CA LEU A 299 1.41 7.90 21.55
C LEU A 299 0.45 8.03 22.75
N PRO A 300 0.02 6.92 23.36
CA PRO A 300 -0.73 6.98 24.60
C PRO A 300 0.15 7.54 25.73
N SER A 301 -0.46 8.21 26.71
CA SER A 301 0.23 8.51 27.97
C SER A 301 0.79 7.21 28.58
N PRO A 302 2.01 7.16 29.15
CA PRO A 302 2.81 8.30 29.63
C PRO A 302 4.17 8.49 28.94
N TYR A 303 4.33 8.13 27.66
CA TYR A 303 5.62 8.30 26.98
C TYR A 303 6.02 9.78 26.88
N THR A 304 7.29 10.07 27.13
CA THR A 304 7.84 11.45 27.11
C THR A 304 8.98 11.60 26.11
N TRP A 305 9.29 10.54 25.38
CA TRP A 305 10.35 10.49 24.39
C TRP A 305 9.98 9.48 23.31
N SER A 306 10.19 9.82 22.04
CA SER A 306 10.02 8.88 20.95
C SER A 306 10.89 9.20 19.74
N GLU A 307 11.08 8.20 18.91
CA GLU A 307 11.85 8.26 17.68
C GLU A 307 11.22 7.38 16.61
N ALA A 308 11.03 7.92 15.40
CA ALA A 308 10.70 7.13 14.22
C ALA A 308 12.00 6.79 13.46
N THR A 309 12.12 5.55 13.00
CA THR A 309 13.37 4.99 12.47
C THR A 309 13.24 4.50 11.04
N GLY A 310 12.14 3.82 10.71
CA GLY A 310 11.86 3.28 9.38
C GLY A 310 10.49 3.72 8.87
N ILE A 311 10.36 3.80 7.55
CA ILE A 311 9.09 4.10 6.85
C ILE A 311 8.95 3.17 5.65
N TYR A 312 7.74 2.68 5.47
CA TYR A 312 7.32 1.89 4.31
C TYR A 312 5.93 2.37 3.89
N LYS A 313 5.61 2.30 2.59
CA LYS A 313 4.28 2.65 2.09
C LYS A 313 3.86 1.65 1.02
N ASP A 314 2.62 1.22 1.09
CA ASP A 314 1.96 0.44 0.07
C ASP A 314 0.57 1.02 -0.25
N SER A 315 -0.27 0.22 -0.89
CA SER A 315 -1.65 0.57 -1.23
C SER A 315 -2.57 0.70 0.00
N THR A 316 -2.20 0.08 1.12
CA THR A 316 -3.01 0.04 2.34
C THR A 316 -2.76 1.23 3.25
N GLY A 317 -1.53 1.76 3.24
CA GLY A 317 -1.17 2.87 4.11
C GLY A 317 0.33 3.15 4.16
N THR A 318 0.67 4.07 5.05
CA THR A 318 2.06 4.35 5.44
C THR A 318 2.34 3.72 6.80
N TRP A 319 3.39 2.93 6.89
CA TRP A 319 3.84 2.22 8.08
C TRP A 319 5.15 2.81 8.55
N ILE A 320 5.26 3.10 9.85
CA ILE A 320 6.42 3.76 10.44
C ILE A 320 6.83 2.97 11.68
N SER A 321 8.05 2.45 11.70
CA SER A 321 8.61 1.81 12.89
C SER A 321 9.35 2.81 13.77
N GLY A 322 9.46 2.49 15.05
CA GLY A 322 10.27 3.25 15.98
C GLY A 322 10.13 2.76 17.41
N TRP A 323 10.39 3.65 18.35
CA TRP A 323 10.32 3.32 19.77
C TRP A 323 10.04 4.56 20.62
N ALA A 324 9.57 4.32 21.84
CA ALA A 324 9.26 5.34 22.81
C ALA A 324 9.69 4.91 24.22
N ARG A 325 9.87 5.87 25.13
CA ARG A 325 10.18 5.59 26.54
C ARG A 325 9.54 6.61 27.49
N ILE A 326 9.45 6.23 28.76
CA ILE A 326 8.94 7.05 29.85
C ILE A 326 10.12 7.62 30.63
N GLY A 327 10.34 8.94 30.57
CA GLY A 327 11.49 9.59 31.22
C GLY A 327 12.83 8.97 30.78
N SER A 328 13.66 8.60 31.76
CA SER A 328 14.90 7.84 31.55
C SER A 328 14.71 6.32 31.69
N GLY A 329 13.47 5.84 31.65
CA GLY A 329 13.10 4.44 31.79
C GLY A 329 13.34 3.62 30.52
N ASN A 330 12.81 2.40 30.54
CA ASN A 330 13.00 1.44 29.46
C ASN A 330 12.29 1.87 28.17
N GLU A 331 12.85 1.41 27.06
CA GLU A 331 12.34 1.67 25.71
C GLU A 331 11.35 0.58 25.30
N GLU A 332 10.33 0.97 24.56
CA GLU A 332 9.32 0.09 23.98
C GLU A 332 9.18 0.35 22.48
N ALA A 333 9.13 -0.74 21.70
CA ALA A 333 8.97 -0.69 20.25
C ALA A 333 7.54 -0.30 19.86
N PHE A 334 7.41 0.54 18.83
CA PHE A 334 6.12 1.03 18.31
C PHE A 334 6.04 0.96 16.79
N LEU A 335 4.80 0.86 16.31
CA LEU A 335 4.42 0.94 14.91
C LEU A 335 3.29 1.97 14.77
N TRP A 336 3.53 3.03 14.00
CA TRP A 336 2.49 3.93 13.55
C TRP A 336 2.04 3.50 12.16
N HIS A 337 0.74 3.42 11.95
CA HIS A 337 0.12 3.13 10.66
C HIS A 337 -0.86 4.24 10.34
N GLU A 338 -0.66 4.90 9.21
CA GLU A 338 -1.62 5.80 8.59
C GLU A 338 -2.32 5.04 7.46
N PRO A 339 -3.54 4.52 7.68
CA PRO A 339 -4.28 3.86 6.63
C PRO A 339 -4.65 4.87 5.55
N VAL A 340 -4.72 4.42 4.30
CA VAL A 340 -5.38 5.22 3.26
C VAL A 340 -6.85 5.38 3.66
N PRO A 341 -7.38 6.62 3.83
CA PRO A 341 -8.78 6.81 4.18
C PRO A 341 -9.67 6.15 3.13
N GLU A 342 -10.67 5.39 3.56
CA GLU A 342 -11.70 4.91 2.63
C GLU A 342 -12.32 6.12 1.90
N PRO A 343 -12.52 6.07 0.57
CA PRO A 343 -13.26 7.12 -0.13
C PRO A 343 -14.62 7.28 0.56
N ALA A 344 -14.99 8.52 0.93
CA ALA A 344 -16.22 8.89 1.64
C ALA A 344 -17.50 8.65 0.81
N THR A 345 -17.69 7.44 0.29
CA THR A 345 -18.71 7.07 -0.70
C THR A 345 -20.10 6.92 -0.08
N PHE A 346 -20.22 6.99 1.25
CA PHE A 346 -21.51 6.84 1.93
C PHE A 346 -22.28 8.15 2.18
N ALA A 347 -21.70 9.32 1.95
CA ALA A 347 -22.44 10.59 2.12
C ALA A 347 -23.41 10.91 0.96
N GLY A 348 -23.22 10.29 -0.23
CA GLY A 348 -24.05 10.55 -1.42
C GLY A 348 -25.35 9.74 -1.50
N LEU A 349 -25.43 8.59 -0.82
CA LEU A 349 -26.58 7.67 -0.96
C LEU A 349 -27.80 8.09 -0.13
N GLY A 350 -27.63 8.94 0.90
CA GLY A 350 -28.73 9.45 1.74
C GLY A 350 -29.60 10.53 1.07
N LEU A 351 -29.07 11.27 0.09
CA LEU A 351 -29.80 12.35 -0.60
C LEU A 351 -30.55 11.87 -1.85
N GLY A 352 -30.07 10.81 -2.52
CA GLY A 352 -30.71 10.25 -3.73
C GLY A 352 -32.05 9.54 -3.45
N VAL A 353 -32.17 8.90 -2.28
CA VAL A 353 -33.38 8.13 -1.91
C VAL A 353 -34.58 9.05 -1.58
N LEU A 354 -34.34 10.25 -1.04
CA LEU A 354 -35.40 11.21 -0.74
C LEU A 354 -35.96 11.93 -1.99
N THR A 355 -35.19 12.02 -3.07
CA THR A 355 -35.67 12.53 -4.36
C THR A 355 -36.41 11.49 -5.20
N ALA A 356 -36.05 10.20 -5.10
CA ALA A 356 -36.71 9.12 -5.84
C ALA A 356 -38.12 8.78 -5.30
N LEU A 357 -38.35 8.95 -3.99
CA LEU A 357 -39.66 8.69 -3.37
C LEU A 357 -40.70 9.80 -3.61
N ARG A 358 -40.30 11.00 -4.05
CA ARG A 358 -41.25 12.06 -4.44
C ARG A 358 -41.75 11.95 -5.88
N ARG A 359 -41.04 11.27 -6.79
CA ARG A 359 -41.44 11.17 -8.21
C ARG A 359 -42.43 10.03 -8.53
N ARG A 360 -42.61 9.04 -7.64
CA ARG A 360 -43.52 7.89 -7.89
C ARG A 360 -44.99 8.11 -7.54
N ARG A 361 -45.41 9.27 -7.02
CA ARG A 361 -46.84 9.55 -6.70
C ARG A 361 -47.63 10.38 -7.72
N ALA A 362 -47.07 10.74 -8.87
CA ALA A 362 -47.69 11.70 -9.79
C ALA A 362 -48.14 11.15 -11.16
N LYS A 363 -48.32 9.84 -11.33
CA LYS A 363 -48.70 9.27 -12.65
C LYS A 363 -49.75 8.16 -12.58
N THR A 364 -50.93 8.46 -12.04
CA THR A 364 -52.18 7.74 -12.34
C THR A 364 -53.40 8.61 -12.01
N ARG A 365 -53.79 9.51 -12.92
CA ARG A 365 -55.18 9.99 -13.05
C ARG A 365 -55.35 10.84 -14.32
N ARG A 366 -55.91 10.25 -15.39
CA ARG A 366 -57.01 10.81 -16.21
C ARG A 366 -57.21 10.05 -17.52
N ALA A 367 -58.39 9.45 -17.65
CA ALA A 367 -59.32 9.45 -18.79
C ALA A 367 -60.54 8.64 -18.29
N SER A 368 -61.81 8.96 -18.52
CA SER A 368 -62.55 9.97 -19.28
C SER A 368 -64.01 9.88 -18.78
N GLY A 369 -64.77 10.97 -18.80
CA GLY A 369 -66.20 10.97 -18.45
C GLY A 369 -67.10 11.38 -19.61
N SER A 370 -68.26 10.74 -19.72
CA SER A 370 -69.56 11.28 -20.21
C SER A 370 -70.64 10.23 -19.91
N ALA A 371 -71.50 10.41 -18.90
CA ALA A 371 -72.82 11.08 -18.92
C ALA A 371 -73.98 10.19 -19.43
N HIS A 372 -74.92 9.80 -18.54
CA HIS A 372 -76.39 9.92 -18.70
C HIS A 372 -77.13 9.42 -17.43
N ALA A 373 -78.37 9.87 -17.23
CA ALA A 373 -79.02 10.10 -15.94
C ALA A 373 -80.27 9.23 -15.63
N ARG A 374 -80.65 9.21 -14.33
CA ARG A 374 -81.98 8.98 -13.68
C ARG A 374 -82.48 7.51 -13.45
N PRO A 375 -83.49 7.22 -12.57
CA PRO A 375 -83.40 7.27 -11.09
C PRO A 375 -84.14 6.11 -10.31
N GLY A 376 -83.71 5.82 -9.07
CA GLY A 376 -84.49 5.26 -7.92
C GLY A 376 -84.97 3.79 -7.96
N PRO A 377 -85.61 3.25 -6.89
CA PRO A 377 -85.31 3.40 -5.45
C PRO A 377 -85.41 2.08 -4.62
N SER A 378 -85.02 2.16 -3.33
CA SER A 378 -85.70 1.58 -2.14
C SER A 378 -85.29 0.21 -1.51
N ARG A 379 -85.47 0.22 -0.16
CA ARG A 379 -85.68 -0.86 0.86
C ARG A 379 -84.42 -1.49 1.50
N ARG A 380 -84.14 -1.30 2.81
CA ARG A 380 -84.78 -1.87 4.05
C ARG A 380 -84.86 -3.41 3.97
N THR A 381 -84.29 -4.21 4.88
CA THR A 381 -84.66 -4.48 6.30
C THR A 381 -83.60 -5.43 6.92
N ARG A 382 -83.20 -5.32 8.21
CA ARG A 382 -83.63 -6.13 9.41
C ARG A 382 -83.61 -7.66 9.16
N GLN A 383 -83.23 -8.57 10.05
CA GLN A 383 -82.95 -8.64 11.50
C GLN A 383 -82.46 -10.08 11.80
N ALA A 384 -81.89 -10.27 13.02
CA ALA A 384 -81.91 -11.45 13.91
C ALA A 384 -82.44 -12.81 13.37
N GLY A 385 -81.85 -13.97 13.66
CA GLY A 385 -81.15 -14.42 14.85
C GLY A 385 -81.63 -15.84 15.21
N LEU A 386 -80.87 -16.49 16.10
CA LEU A 386 -81.20 -17.70 16.89
C LEU A 386 -80.99 -19.05 16.17
N ALA A 387 -79.99 -19.85 16.59
CA ALA A 387 -80.00 -20.82 17.71
C ALA A 387 -80.01 -22.25 17.09
N ARG A 388 -79.38 -23.33 17.54
CA ARG A 388 -78.76 -23.81 18.80
C ARG A 388 -77.95 -25.08 18.40
N ASN A 389 -76.69 -25.24 18.81
CA ASN A 389 -76.19 -26.05 19.95
C ASN A 389 -76.33 -27.59 19.90
N SER A 390 -75.17 -28.28 19.88
CA SER A 390 -74.78 -29.37 20.81
C SER A 390 -73.29 -29.75 20.58
N ARG A 391 -72.33 -29.20 21.35
CA ARG A 391 -71.69 -29.72 22.59
C ARG A 391 -71.03 -31.10 22.49
N ARG A 392 -69.70 -31.16 22.65
CA ARG A 392 -69.01 -31.59 23.90
C ARG A 392 -67.48 -31.46 23.79
N GLY A 393 -66.84 -31.04 24.89
CA GLY A 393 -65.39 -31.09 25.10
C GLY A 393 -64.86 -30.01 26.06
N MET A 394 -64.80 -30.31 27.35
CA MET A 394 -64.12 -29.56 28.44
C MET A 394 -62.60 -29.45 28.14
N SER A 395 -61.78 -28.52 28.65
CA SER A 395 -61.60 -27.98 30.01
C SER A 395 -60.69 -26.72 30.00
N ARG A 396 -60.46 -26.14 31.19
CA ARG A 396 -59.98 -24.78 31.50
C ARG A 396 -58.48 -24.50 31.34
N ALA A 397 -58.22 -23.25 30.94
CA ALA A 397 -57.12 -22.31 31.21
C ALA A 397 -55.89 -22.72 32.06
N ALA A 398 -54.70 -22.47 31.52
CA ALA A 398 -53.59 -21.76 32.18
C ALA A 398 -52.54 -21.27 31.14
N THR A 399 -52.29 -19.95 31.17
CA THR A 399 -51.02 -19.23 30.97
C THR A 399 -49.98 -19.70 29.93
N SER A 400 -49.73 -18.88 28.90
CA SER A 400 -48.38 -18.71 28.35
C SER A 400 -48.19 -17.31 27.79
N THR A 401 -47.21 -16.65 28.40
CA THR A 401 -46.63 -15.33 28.23
C THR A 401 -45.98 -15.15 26.86
N ARG A 402 -46.09 -13.97 26.26
CA ARG A 402 -44.97 -13.31 25.54
C ARG A 402 -45.32 -11.84 25.25
N GLY A 403 -44.76 -10.98 26.10
CA GLY A 403 -44.69 -9.55 25.88
C GLY A 403 -43.62 -9.21 24.85
N LEU A 404 -43.90 -8.16 24.07
CA LEU A 404 -42.91 -7.39 23.35
C LEU A 404 -42.21 -6.47 24.36
N GLY A 405 -41.01 -6.86 24.78
CA GLY A 405 -40.08 -6.03 25.54
C GLY A 405 -38.84 -5.80 24.69
N VAL A 406 -38.58 -4.53 24.38
CA VAL A 406 -37.42 -4.01 23.67
C VAL A 406 -36.15 -4.37 24.43
N LEU A 407 -35.18 -5.00 23.75
CA LEU A 407 -33.80 -5.15 24.20
C LEU A 407 -32.91 -4.87 22.98
N TYR A 408 -32.25 -3.72 23.02
CA TYR A 408 -31.14 -3.39 22.13
C TYR A 408 -29.98 -4.34 22.44
N LEU A 409 -29.80 -5.36 21.61
CA LEU A 409 -28.49 -5.97 21.38
C LEU A 409 -28.11 -5.62 19.94
N SER A 410 -27.18 -4.68 19.80
CA SER A 410 -26.46 -4.41 18.58
C SER A 410 -25.60 -5.63 18.22
N LEU A 411 -26.20 -6.60 17.53
CA LEU A 411 -25.48 -7.52 16.69
C LEU A 411 -25.22 -6.78 15.37
N LEU A 412 -24.08 -6.09 15.28
CA LEU A 412 -23.52 -5.72 13.99
C LEU A 412 -23.07 -7.05 13.33
N ALA A 413 -23.97 -7.64 12.55
CA ALA A 413 -23.53 -8.53 11.50
C ALA A 413 -22.71 -7.66 10.55
N LEU A 414 -21.37 -7.73 10.66
CA LEU A 414 -20.48 -7.28 9.61
C LEU A 414 -20.81 -8.14 8.39
N SER A 415 -21.66 -7.64 7.51
CA SER A 415 -21.55 -7.98 6.10
C SER A 415 -20.24 -7.32 5.63
N GLY A 416 -19.13 -8.04 5.76
CA GLY A 416 -17.88 -7.64 5.13
C GLY A 416 -18.12 -7.58 3.63
N ALA A 417 -18.24 -6.37 3.08
CA ALA A 417 -17.95 -6.17 1.68
C ALA A 417 -16.42 -6.30 1.57
N VAL A 418 -15.96 -7.42 1.04
CA VAL A 418 -14.57 -7.61 0.64
C VAL A 418 -14.28 -6.52 -0.39
N GLN A 419 -13.49 -5.52 -0.02
CA GLN A 419 -13.01 -4.55 -0.99
C GLN A 419 -11.98 -5.26 -1.87
N ALA A 420 -12.12 -5.15 -3.19
CA ALA A 420 -11.27 -5.81 -4.16
C ALA A 420 -9.79 -5.45 -3.90
N GLN A 421 -8.97 -6.45 -3.58
CA GLN A 421 -7.56 -6.28 -3.30
C GLN A 421 -6.82 -5.99 -4.62
N ILE A 422 -6.07 -4.89 -4.70
CA ILE A 422 -5.18 -4.62 -5.85
C ILE A 422 -3.77 -5.10 -5.50
N ILE A 423 -3.19 -5.98 -6.32
CA ILE A 423 -1.93 -6.70 -6.02
C ILE A 423 -0.89 -6.38 -7.11
N TYR A 424 0.32 -6.00 -6.70
CA TYR A 424 1.43 -5.69 -7.61
C TYR A 424 2.19 -6.95 -8.02
N ASN A 425 2.44 -7.12 -9.32
CA ASN A 425 3.33 -8.13 -9.85
C ASN A 425 4.70 -7.50 -10.18
N PRO A 426 5.76 -7.77 -9.40
CA PRO A 426 7.08 -7.19 -9.64
C PRO A 426 7.75 -7.69 -10.93
N SER A 427 7.28 -8.81 -11.49
CA SER A 427 7.90 -9.41 -12.68
C SER A 427 7.56 -8.66 -13.98
N ASN A 428 6.45 -7.92 -14.01
CA ASN A 428 5.99 -7.19 -15.20
C ASN A 428 5.62 -5.72 -14.93
N ASP A 429 5.79 -5.22 -13.70
CA ASP A 429 5.43 -3.85 -13.30
C ASP A 429 3.93 -3.52 -13.52
N SER A 430 3.07 -4.52 -13.41
CA SER A 430 1.60 -4.37 -13.50
C SER A 430 0.93 -4.59 -12.14
N TYR A 431 -0.24 -3.98 -11.95
CA TYR A 431 -1.12 -4.26 -10.81
C TYR A 431 -2.37 -5.01 -11.28
N TYR A 432 -2.89 -5.90 -10.45
CA TYR A 432 -4.07 -6.69 -10.76
C TYR A 432 -5.17 -6.49 -9.71
N GLU A 433 -6.43 -6.50 -10.13
CA GLU A 433 -7.60 -6.42 -9.25
C GLU A 433 -8.64 -7.46 -9.66
N LEU A 434 -9.08 -8.30 -8.73
CA LEU A 434 -10.24 -9.15 -8.93
C LEU A 434 -11.52 -8.38 -8.60
N VAL A 435 -12.37 -8.17 -9.60
CA VAL A 435 -13.66 -7.50 -9.43
C VAL A 435 -14.77 -8.54 -9.22
N GLU A 436 -15.23 -8.64 -7.98
CA GLU A 436 -16.27 -9.59 -7.56
C GLU A 436 -17.71 -9.11 -7.86
N THR A 437 -17.90 -8.34 -8.93
CA THR A 437 -19.22 -8.01 -9.48
C THR A 437 -19.36 -8.64 -10.85
N ALA A 438 -20.18 -9.69 -10.94
CA ALA A 438 -20.32 -10.44 -12.17
C ALA A 438 -20.98 -9.60 -13.28
N LYS A 439 -20.39 -9.64 -14.49
CA LYS A 439 -20.79 -8.86 -15.67
C LYS A 439 -20.49 -9.63 -16.96
N SER A 440 -21.20 -9.29 -18.03
CA SER A 440 -20.86 -9.72 -19.39
C SER A 440 -19.41 -9.35 -19.73
N TRP A 441 -18.77 -10.02 -20.68
CA TRP A 441 -17.37 -9.73 -21.02
C TRP A 441 -17.22 -8.28 -21.50
N ASN A 442 -18.14 -7.79 -22.34
CA ASN A 442 -18.14 -6.42 -22.83
C ASN A 442 -18.34 -5.38 -21.72
N ASP A 443 -19.24 -5.64 -20.76
CA ASP A 443 -19.43 -4.75 -19.61
C ASP A 443 -18.24 -4.80 -18.63
N SER A 444 -17.59 -5.96 -18.52
CA SER A 444 -16.36 -6.14 -17.74
C SER A 444 -15.20 -5.37 -18.35
N ARG A 445 -15.05 -5.45 -19.68
CA ARG A 445 -14.08 -4.65 -20.44
C ARG A 445 -14.32 -3.16 -20.27
N ALA A 446 -15.54 -2.70 -20.46
CA ALA A 446 -15.87 -1.28 -20.30
C ALA A 446 -15.64 -0.78 -18.86
N ASP A 447 -15.89 -1.62 -17.84
CA ASP A 447 -15.55 -1.30 -16.45
C ASP A 447 -14.02 -1.25 -16.26
N ALA A 448 -13.29 -2.26 -16.72
CA ALA A 448 -11.83 -2.30 -16.65
C ALA A 448 -11.19 -1.06 -17.31
N ASP A 449 -11.62 -0.71 -18.53
CA ASP A 449 -11.14 0.45 -19.29
C ASP A 449 -11.46 1.80 -18.61
N ALA A 450 -12.52 1.85 -17.81
CA ALA A 450 -12.91 3.04 -17.04
C ALA A 450 -12.13 3.19 -15.73
N ARG A 451 -11.36 2.18 -15.33
CA ARG A 451 -10.57 2.20 -14.09
C ARG A 451 -9.19 2.79 -14.33
N SER A 452 -8.62 3.31 -13.26
CA SER A 452 -7.22 3.71 -13.24
C SER A 452 -6.65 3.49 -11.85
N TYR A 453 -5.37 3.13 -11.79
CA TYR A 453 -4.66 2.92 -10.54
C TYR A 453 -3.24 3.47 -10.67
N LEU A 454 -2.84 4.37 -9.75
CA LEU A 454 -1.54 5.06 -9.79
C LEU A 454 -1.22 5.73 -11.14
N GLY A 455 -2.24 6.23 -11.84
CA GLY A 455 -2.09 6.88 -13.15
C GLY A 455 -1.96 5.91 -14.34
N ARG A 456 -2.05 4.60 -14.11
CA ARG A 456 -2.13 3.55 -15.14
C ARG A 456 -3.59 3.29 -15.48
N ALA A 457 -3.91 3.20 -16.76
CA ALA A 457 -5.26 2.84 -17.21
C ALA A 457 -5.49 1.34 -16.98
N GLY A 458 -6.71 0.97 -16.57
CA GLY A 458 -7.11 -0.43 -16.45
C GLY A 458 -7.47 -1.03 -17.81
N HIS A 459 -7.34 -2.35 -17.93
CA HIS A 459 -7.90 -3.18 -18.99
C HIS A 459 -8.19 -4.57 -18.43
N LEU A 460 -8.97 -5.40 -19.12
CA LEU A 460 -9.05 -6.82 -18.74
C LEU A 460 -7.66 -7.45 -18.81
N ALA A 461 -7.32 -8.23 -17.79
CA ALA A 461 -5.96 -8.74 -17.59
C ALA A 461 -5.46 -9.54 -18.79
N THR A 462 -4.19 -9.34 -19.12
CA THR A 462 -3.51 -10.09 -20.17
C THR A 462 -2.49 -11.00 -19.51
N LEU A 463 -2.55 -12.30 -19.79
CA LEU A 463 -1.66 -13.28 -19.17
C LEU A 463 -0.74 -13.84 -20.24
N THR A 464 0.43 -13.24 -20.39
CA THR A 464 1.41 -13.49 -21.46
C THR A 464 2.50 -14.47 -21.09
N SER A 465 2.53 -14.97 -19.83
CA SER A 465 3.50 -15.96 -19.36
C SER A 465 2.95 -16.91 -18.30
N ALA A 466 3.63 -18.05 -18.12
CA ALA A 466 3.32 -19.02 -17.07
C ALA A 466 3.47 -18.44 -15.65
N ASP A 467 4.49 -17.60 -15.45
CA ASP A 467 4.76 -16.96 -14.15
C ASP A 467 3.66 -15.94 -13.80
N GLU A 468 3.17 -15.19 -14.79
CA GLU A 468 2.06 -14.25 -14.63
C GLU A 468 0.74 -14.97 -14.33
N ASN A 469 0.45 -16.08 -15.03
CA ASN A 469 -0.71 -16.92 -14.72
C ASN A 469 -0.60 -17.51 -13.30
N ALA A 470 0.58 -18.01 -12.90
CA ALA A 470 0.80 -18.54 -11.56
C ALA A 470 0.68 -17.44 -10.49
N PHE A 471 1.17 -16.23 -10.77
CA PHE A 471 1.05 -15.08 -9.90
C PHE A 471 -0.42 -14.75 -9.60
N VAL A 472 -1.27 -14.62 -10.63
CA VAL A 472 -2.69 -14.28 -10.41
C VAL A 472 -3.41 -15.38 -9.61
N MET A 473 -3.09 -16.66 -9.87
CA MET A 473 -3.66 -17.79 -9.12
C MET A 473 -3.20 -17.84 -7.65
N ALA A 474 -1.98 -17.40 -7.36
CA ALA A 474 -1.46 -17.33 -6.00
C ALA A 474 -1.95 -16.09 -5.24
N SER A 475 -2.28 -15.03 -5.97
CA SER A 475 -2.61 -13.71 -5.43
C SER A 475 -4.09 -13.56 -5.12
N PHE A 476 -4.96 -14.25 -5.87
CA PHE A 476 -6.40 -14.15 -5.72
C PHE A 476 -7.02 -15.51 -5.39
N SER A 477 -8.01 -15.51 -4.50
CA SER A 477 -8.90 -16.67 -4.35
C SER A 477 -9.85 -16.73 -5.55
N MET A 478 -9.35 -17.28 -6.67
CA MET A 478 -10.04 -17.22 -7.94
C MET A 478 -11.42 -17.91 -7.88
N PRO A 479 -12.50 -17.17 -8.21
CA PRO A 479 -13.82 -17.76 -8.39
C PRO A 479 -13.83 -18.83 -9.48
N PHE A 480 -14.92 -19.59 -9.57
CA PHE A 480 -15.05 -20.69 -10.53
C PHE A 480 -14.74 -20.28 -11.98
N ARG A 481 -15.16 -19.08 -12.39
CA ARG A 481 -14.88 -18.45 -13.69
C ARG A 481 -14.62 -16.95 -13.51
N THR A 482 -13.59 -16.44 -14.17
CA THR A 482 -13.20 -15.03 -14.14
C THR A 482 -12.76 -14.55 -15.52
N TRP A 483 -13.41 -13.52 -16.08
CA TRP A 483 -13.02 -12.95 -17.38
C TRP A 483 -11.60 -12.37 -17.35
N ILE A 484 -10.86 -12.63 -18.42
CA ILE A 484 -9.60 -11.95 -18.76
C ILE A 484 -9.66 -11.45 -20.22
N GLY A 485 -8.63 -10.76 -20.67
CA GLY A 485 -8.67 -9.91 -21.86
C GLY A 485 -8.58 -10.63 -23.20
N GLY A 486 -8.70 -11.95 -23.25
CA GLY A 486 -8.61 -12.72 -24.49
C GLY A 486 -9.94 -12.68 -25.25
N TRP A 487 -9.90 -12.43 -26.55
CA TRP A 487 -11.09 -12.45 -27.40
C TRP A 487 -10.76 -12.90 -28.84
N GLN A 488 -11.78 -13.33 -29.57
CA GLN A 488 -11.72 -13.59 -31.01
C GLN A 488 -12.67 -12.64 -31.76
N PRO A 489 -12.31 -12.16 -32.96
CA PRO A 489 -13.20 -11.35 -33.77
C PRO A 489 -14.52 -12.06 -34.12
N GLU A 490 -15.65 -11.37 -33.90
CA GLU A 490 -16.97 -11.86 -34.30
C GLU A 490 -17.03 -12.05 -35.82
N GLY A 491 -17.35 -13.27 -36.26
CA GLY A 491 -17.58 -13.59 -37.66
C GLY A 491 -16.54 -14.48 -38.33
N ASP A 492 -15.47 -14.89 -37.62
CA ASP A 492 -14.60 -15.98 -38.06
C ASP A 492 -15.23 -17.33 -37.66
N SER A 493 -15.32 -18.26 -38.62
CA SER A 493 -16.08 -19.51 -38.46
C SER A 493 -15.25 -20.70 -38.00
N ASP A 494 -14.07 -20.44 -37.46
CA ASP A 494 -13.09 -21.46 -37.10
C ASP A 494 -12.81 -21.42 -35.59
N VAL A 495 -12.94 -22.57 -34.91
CA VAL A 495 -12.48 -22.76 -33.53
C VAL A 495 -10.97 -22.47 -33.38
N ASN A 496 -10.24 -22.52 -34.49
CA ASN A 496 -8.82 -22.17 -34.58
C ASN A 496 -8.56 -20.70 -34.95
N ALA A 497 -9.58 -19.84 -34.97
CA ALA A 497 -9.39 -18.42 -35.21
C ALA A 497 -8.37 -17.84 -34.21
N PRO A 498 -7.51 -16.90 -34.64
CA PRO A 498 -6.48 -16.36 -33.76
C PRO A 498 -7.13 -15.60 -32.60
N TRP A 499 -6.64 -15.88 -31.40
CA TRP A 499 -6.99 -15.12 -30.20
C TRP A 499 -6.15 -13.85 -30.13
N GLU A 500 -6.76 -12.78 -29.64
CA GLU A 500 -6.12 -11.49 -29.42
C GLU A 500 -6.31 -11.04 -27.98
N TRP A 501 -5.33 -10.30 -27.46
CA TRP A 501 -5.49 -9.57 -26.20
C TRP A 501 -6.14 -8.21 -26.44
N VAL A 502 -6.95 -7.73 -25.50
CA VAL A 502 -7.55 -6.37 -25.56
C VAL A 502 -6.53 -5.23 -25.68
N THR A 503 -5.28 -5.48 -25.30
CA THR A 503 -4.14 -4.54 -25.38
C THR A 503 -3.41 -4.57 -26.73
N GLY A 504 -3.65 -5.59 -27.56
CA GLY A 504 -2.90 -5.84 -28.79
C GLY A 504 -1.55 -6.55 -28.60
N GLU A 505 -1.23 -7.02 -27.39
CA GLU A 505 -0.05 -7.84 -27.14
C GLU A 505 -0.09 -9.18 -27.88
N SER A 506 1.09 -9.78 -28.10
CA SER A 506 1.19 -11.05 -28.82
C SER A 506 0.58 -12.21 -28.01
N PHE A 507 -0.38 -12.90 -28.61
CA PHE A 507 -1.03 -14.08 -28.00
C PHE A 507 -0.18 -15.35 -28.23
N THR A 508 0.95 -15.47 -27.53
CA THR A 508 1.92 -16.59 -27.72
C THR A 508 1.94 -17.60 -26.57
N PHE A 509 1.57 -17.18 -25.37
CA PHE A 509 1.41 -18.07 -24.22
C PHE A 509 -0.07 -18.47 -24.11
N THR A 510 -0.32 -19.75 -23.82
CA THR A 510 -1.67 -20.25 -23.59
C THR A 510 -1.69 -21.19 -22.41
N ASN A 511 -2.72 -21.10 -21.58
CA ASN A 511 -2.95 -22.05 -20.48
C ASN A 511 -4.31 -22.76 -20.59
N TRP A 512 -4.72 -23.14 -21.79
CA TRP A 512 -5.99 -23.81 -22.07
C TRP A 512 -6.24 -25.02 -21.17
N GLY A 513 -7.50 -25.21 -20.77
CA GLY A 513 -7.99 -26.43 -20.13
C GLY A 513 -7.89 -27.64 -21.06
N PRO A 514 -7.87 -28.87 -20.51
CA PRO A 514 -7.93 -30.07 -21.34
C PRO A 514 -9.18 -30.08 -22.23
N GLY A 515 -8.98 -29.95 -23.54
CA GLY A 515 -10.06 -29.91 -24.53
C GLY A 515 -10.45 -28.51 -25.02
N GLU A 516 -9.85 -27.46 -24.46
CA GLU A 516 -10.10 -26.06 -24.86
C GLU A 516 -9.07 -25.52 -25.87
N PRO A 517 -9.43 -24.49 -26.67
CA PRO A 517 -10.77 -23.90 -26.80
C PRO A 517 -11.74 -24.82 -27.58
N ASN A 518 -13.01 -24.88 -27.18
CA ASN A 518 -14.00 -25.82 -27.74
C ASN A 518 -15.28 -25.19 -28.33
N GLY A 519 -15.50 -23.91 -28.07
CA GLY A 519 -16.80 -23.25 -28.16
C GLY A 519 -17.15 -22.62 -29.51
N GLY A 520 -16.25 -22.70 -30.49
CA GLY A 520 -16.51 -22.36 -31.90
C GLY A 520 -17.10 -20.96 -32.09
N LEU A 521 -18.26 -20.85 -32.75
CA LEU A 521 -18.86 -19.56 -33.13
C LEU A 521 -19.46 -18.73 -31.98
N SER A 522 -19.70 -19.34 -30.81
CA SER A 522 -20.51 -18.74 -29.74
C SER A 522 -19.72 -18.27 -28.52
N GLU A 523 -18.47 -18.71 -28.40
CA GLU A 523 -17.66 -18.56 -27.18
C GLU A 523 -16.34 -17.85 -27.52
N ASN A 524 -16.44 -16.58 -27.89
CA ASN A 524 -15.31 -15.82 -28.44
C ASN A 524 -14.54 -15.00 -27.38
N HIS A 525 -14.66 -15.36 -26.11
CA HIS A 525 -14.07 -14.59 -24.99
C HIS A 525 -13.46 -15.52 -23.95
N LEU A 526 -12.37 -15.09 -23.32
CA LEU A 526 -11.54 -15.96 -22.50
C LEU A 526 -11.78 -15.73 -21.01
N ASP A 527 -12.06 -16.81 -20.27
CA ASP A 527 -12.06 -16.83 -18.81
C ASP A 527 -10.95 -17.72 -18.26
N ILE A 528 -10.51 -17.41 -17.04
CA ILE A 528 -9.64 -18.26 -16.23
C ILE A 528 -10.48 -18.95 -15.15
N LEU A 529 -10.25 -20.25 -14.99
CA LEU A 529 -10.94 -21.10 -14.03
C LEU A 529 -10.21 -21.10 -12.68
N PHE A 530 -10.88 -21.58 -11.62
CA PHE A 530 -10.32 -21.65 -10.26
C PHE A 530 -9.02 -22.50 -10.14
N ASN A 531 -8.70 -23.33 -11.13
CA ASN A 531 -7.46 -24.13 -11.19
C ASN A 531 -6.37 -23.47 -12.05
N GLY A 532 -6.64 -22.30 -12.64
CA GLY A 532 -5.73 -21.52 -13.45
C GLY A 532 -5.75 -21.83 -14.94
N ASN A 533 -6.47 -22.87 -15.37
CA ASN A 533 -6.65 -23.15 -16.79
C ASN A 533 -7.62 -22.16 -17.43
N TRP A 534 -7.46 -21.95 -18.73
CA TRP A 534 -8.29 -21.06 -19.52
C TRP A 534 -9.40 -21.83 -20.24
N ASN A 535 -10.51 -21.17 -20.44
CA ASN A 535 -11.66 -21.66 -21.19
C ASN A 535 -12.21 -20.53 -22.06
N ASP A 536 -12.74 -20.88 -23.23
CA ASP A 536 -13.49 -19.97 -24.07
C ASP A 536 -14.97 -20.01 -23.67
N GLU A 537 -15.63 -18.85 -23.59
CA GLU A 537 -16.99 -18.75 -23.05
C GLU A 537 -17.80 -17.66 -23.77
N ALA A 538 -19.12 -17.81 -23.73
CA ALA A 538 -20.03 -16.87 -24.37
C ALA A 538 -20.04 -15.52 -23.63
N GLY A 539 -19.68 -14.45 -24.34
CA GLY A 539 -19.45 -13.13 -23.75
C GLY A 539 -20.68 -12.45 -23.11
N TRP A 540 -21.88 -13.01 -23.26
CA TRP A 540 -23.10 -12.54 -22.63
C TRP A 540 -23.36 -13.11 -21.24
N ILE A 541 -22.53 -14.05 -20.75
CA ILE A 541 -22.64 -14.59 -19.40
C ILE A 541 -21.99 -13.61 -18.39
N ASP A 542 -22.63 -13.46 -17.24
CA ASP A 542 -22.09 -12.66 -16.14
C ASP A 542 -21.05 -13.47 -15.35
N ASN A 543 -19.77 -13.12 -15.48
CA ASN A 543 -18.68 -13.63 -14.65
C ASN A 543 -17.97 -12.49 -13.91
N TYR A 544 -17.27 -12.83 -12.83
CA TYR A 544 -16.27 -11.93 -12.24
C TYR A 544 -15.17 -11.64 -13.25
N PHE A 545 -14.34 -10.63 -13.02
CA PHE A 545 -13.29 -10.28 -13.99
C PHE A 545 -12.04 -9.76 -13.32
N LEU A 546 -10.90 -10.01 -13.97
CA LEU A 546 -9.60 -9.55 -13.52
C LEU A 546 -9.18 -8.33 -14.32
N VAL A 547 -8.88 -7.24 -13.63
CA VAL A 547 -8.36 -5.99 -14.21
C VAL A 547 -6.85 -5.98 -14.05
N GLU A 548 -6.14 -5.54 -15.08
CA GLU A 548 -4.72 -5.22 -15.03
C GLU A 548 -4.51 -3.72 -15.24
N TYR A 549 -3.59 -3.14 -14.48
CA TYR A 549 -3.15 -1.75 -14.58
C TYR A 549 -1.67 -1.74 -14.94
N SER A 550 -1.38 -1.60 -16.23
CA SER A 550 -0.03 -1.57 -16.79
C SER A 550 0.32 -0.17 -17.28
N SER A 551 1.61 0.14 -17.43
CA SER A 551 2.02 1.33 -18.19
C SER A 551 1.64 1.09 -19.65
N ALA A 552 1.00 2.06 -20.31
CA ALA A 552 0.64 1.93 -21.73
C ALA A 552 1.85 1.42 -22.53
N VAL A 553 1.72 0.22 -23.10
CA VAL A 553 2.76 -0.38 -23.93
C VAL A 553 2.98 0.58 -25.11
N PRO A 554 4.22 1.02 -25.40
CA PRO A 554 4.48 1.76 -26.63
C PRO A 554 4.04 0.88 -27.79
N GLU A 555 3.13 1.38 -28.63
CA GLU A 555 2.61 0.60 -29.75
C GLU A 555 3.73 -0.13 -30.49
N PRO A 556 3.52 -1.40 -30.90
CA PRO A 556 4.53 -2.17 -31.60
C PRO A 556 4.95 -1.43 -32.86
N ALA A 557 6.12 -0.78 -32.80
CA ALA A 557 6.89 -0.23 -33.92
C ALA A 557 6.10 0.38 -35.10
N THR A 558 5.02 1.14 -34.89
CA THR A 558 4.43 1.97 -35.98
C THR A 558 5.17 3.31 -36.15
N ALA A 559 6.14 3.62 -35.29
CA ALA A 559 7.08 4.73 -35.47
C ALA A 559 8.03 4.54 -36.69
N GLY A 560 7.99 3.39 -37.38
CA GLY A 560 8.72 3.14 -38.62
C GLY A 560 7.94 3.34 -39.92
N ILE A 561 6.61 3.56 -39.90
CA ILE A 561 5.78 3.55 -41.14
C ILE A 561 5.11 4.89 -41.47
N LEU A 562 5.08 5.87 -40.56
CA LEU A 562 4.61 7.23 -40.89
C LEU A 562 5.63 8.09 -41.67
N GLY A 563 6.89 7.64 -41.80
CA GLY A 563 7.90 8.25 -42.68
C GLY A 563 7.93 7.69 -44.12
N ALA A 564 7.44 6.46 -44.34
CA ALA A 564 7.50 5.80 -45.65
C ALA A 564 6.20 5.96 -46.47
N GLY A 565 5.05 6.21 -45.82
CA GLY A 565 3.76 6.41 -46.49
C GLY A 565 3.64 7.71 -47.30
N PHE A 566 4.30 8.79 -46.86
CA PHE A 566 4.23 10.08 -47.56
C PHE A 566 5.18 10.19 -48.78
N LEU A 567 6.22 9.35 -48.88
CA LEU A 567 7.12 9.35 -50.04
C LEU A 567 6.66 8.40 -51.17
N LEU A 568 5.76 7.45 -50.90
CA LEU A 568 5.17 6.58 -51.93
C LEU A 568 3.85 7.12 -52.52
N ALA A 569 3.13 7.99 -51.81
CA ALA A 569 1.94 8.67 -52.34
C ALA A 569 2.27 9.81 -53.33
N ALA A 570 3.45 10.44 -53.22
CA ALA A 570 3.92 11.46 -54.17
C ALA A 570 4.46 10.86 -55.49
N ALA A 571 4.90 9.61 -55.49
CA ALA A 571 5.43 8.93 -56.69
C ALA A 571 4.35 8.29 -57.58
N ARG A 572 3.14 8.00 -57.05
CA ARG A 572 2.03 7.40 -57.83
C ARG A 572 1.08 8.40 -58.49
N ARG A 573 1.19 9.70 -58.23
CA ARG A 573 0.44 10.75 -58.96
C ARG A 573 1.15 11.29 -60.22
N ARG A 574 2.31 10.74 -60.62
CA ARG A 574 3.04 11.14 -61.84
C ARG A 574 3.11 10.10 -62.97
N LYS A 575 2.38 8.99 -62.89
CA LYS A 575 2.27 8.00 -63.98
C LYS A 575 0.84 7.48 -64.16
N ARG A 576 -0.08 8.39 -64.48
CA ARG A 576 -1.27 8.14 -65.32
C ARG A 576 -1.64 9.47 -66.01
N GLY A 577 -0.78 9.85 -66.95
CA GLY A 577 -1.21 10.44 -68.20
C GLY A 577 -1.35 9.33 -69.22
#